data_AF-A0A662AYC4-F1
#
_entry.id   AF-A0A662AYC4-F1
#
_cell.length_a   1.000
_cell.length_b   1.000
_cell.length_c   1.000
_cell.angle_alpha   90.00
_cell.angle_beta   90.00
_cell.angle_gamma   90.00
#
_symmetry.space_group_name_H-M   'P 1'
#
loop_
_entity.id
_entity.type
_entity.pdbx_description
1 polymer ?
#
loop_
_entity_poly.entity_id
_entity_poly.type
_entity_poly.pdbx_seq_one_letter_code
_entity_poly.pdbx_strand_id
1 'polypeptide(L)'
;MYYIHKDYLGSYESITDENAALVEKLSFDPWGHRRDPYDWTYKSELKNYLSDRGFTGHEHLDNFDLINMNGRVYDPWLGRFLSPDNYVQSATYSQNFNRYSYALNNPLKYTDPDGEF
;
A
#
# COMPACT_ATOMS: atom_id res chain seq x y z
N MET A 1 -16.73 -14.93 -11.21
CA MET A 1 -15.33 -15.09 -10.77
C MET A 1 -14.62 -13.77 -11.01
N TYR A 2 -13.80 -13.30 -10.07
CA TYR A 2 -13.01 -12.07 -10.26
C TYR A 2 -11.52 -12.41 -10.40
N TYR A 3 -10.83 -11.68 -11.28
CA TYR A 3 -9.40 -11.84 -11.56
C TYR A 3 -8.68 -10.54 -11.23
N ILE A 4 -7.64 -10.64 -10.41
CA ILE A 4 -6.88 -9.49 -9.90
C ILE A 4 -5.59 -9.37 -10.70
N HIS A 5 -5.40 -8.21 -11.33
CA HIS A 5 -4.18 -7.83 -12.04
C HIS A 5 -3.35 -6.95 -11.12
N LYS A 6 -2.06 -7.26 -10.99
CA LYS A 6 -1.16 -6.60 -10.05
C LYS A 6 0.01 -5.94 -10.77
N ASP A 7 0.53 -4.87 -10.18
CA ASP A 7 1.77 -4.25 -10.61
C ASP A 7 3.00 -5.07 -10.18
N TYR A 8 4.20 -4.54 -10.49
CA TYR A 8 5.48 -5.15 -10.13
C TYR A 8 5.67 -5.34 -8.61
N LEU A 9 5.10 -4.46 -7.79
CA LEU A 9 5.20 -4.52 -6.32
C LEU A 9 4.09 -5.38 -5.70
N GLY A 10 3.16 -5.88 -6.50
CA GLY A 10 2.02 -6.67 -6.04
C GLY A 10 0.80 -5.84 -5.65
N SER A 11 0.80 -4.52 -5.89
CA SER A 11 -0.37 -3.66 -5.68
C SER A 11 -1.45 -4.00 -6.69
N TYR A 12 -2.71 -3.92 -6.28
CA TYR A 12 -3.83 -4.23 -7.16
C TYR A 12 -4.00 -3.08 -8.16
N GLU A 13 -3.98 -3.36 -9.46
CA GLU A 13 -4.13 -2.33 -10.50
C GLU A 13 -5.54 -2.37 -11.10
N SER A 14 -6.03 -3.56 -11.41
CA SER A 14 -7.37 -3.74 -11.96
C SER A 14 -7.97 -5.08 -11.59
N ILE A 15 -9.30 -5.14 -11.58
CA ILE A 15 -10.07 -6.34 -11.34
C ILE A 15 -11.02 -6.54 -12.52
N THR A 16 -11.01 -7.74 -13.10
CA THR A 16 -11.89 -8.13 -14.22
C THR A 16 -12.80 -9.29 -13.83
N ASP A 17 -13.95 -9.41 -14.49
CA ASP A 17 -14.87 -10.55 -14.33
C ASP A 17 -14.55 -11.73 -15.29
N GLU A 18 -15.35 -12.80 -15.25
CA GLU A 18 -15.22 -13.94 -16.16
C GLU A 18 -15.38 -13.62 -17.65
N ASN A 19 -15.95 -12.47 -18.01
CA ASN A 19 -16.13 -12.02 -19.38
C ASN A 19 -15.00 -11.08 -19.83
N ALA A 20 -13.95 -10.93 -19.02
CA ALA A 20 -12.86 -9.96 -19.21
C ALA A 20 -13.32 -8.49 -19.20
N ALA A 21 -14.49 -8.19 -18.62
CA ALA A 21 -14.91 -6.82 -18.40
C ALA A 21 -14.17 -6.21 -17.20
N LEU A 22 -13.74 -4.95 -17.33
CA LEU A 22 -13.13 -4.19 -16.24
C LEU A 22 -14.19 -3.84 -15.19
N VAL A 23 -14.05 -4.38 -13.99
CA VAL A 23 -14.97 -4.17 -12.86
C VAL A 23 -14.47 -3.05 -11.97
N GLU A 24 -13.18 -3.04 -11.67
CA GLU A 24 -12.56 -2.03 -10.82
C GLU A 24 -11.17 -1.69 -11.33
N LYS A 25 -10.81 -0.41 -11.25
CA LYS A 25 -9.46 0.08 -11.51
C LYS A 25 -8.99 0.85 -10.29
N LEU A 26 -7.76 0.57 -9.88
CA LEU A 26 -7.11 1.15 -8.73
C LEU A 26 -5.86 1.88 -9.18
N SER A 27 -5.46 2.90 -8.42
CA SER A 27 -4.20 3.59 -8.64
C SER A 27 -3.66 4.07 -7.31
N PHE A 28 -2.36 3.90 -7.13
CA PHE A 28 -1.65 4.34 -5.94
C PHE A 28 -0.49 5.26 -6.32
N ASP A 29 -0.18 6.23 -5.47
CA ASP A 29 1.08 6.96 -5.55
C ASP A 29 2.27 6.07 -5.07
N PRO A 30 3.52 6.56 -5.15
CA PRO A 30 4.68 5.80 -4.70
C PRO A 30 4.64 5.35 -3.24
N TRP A 31 3.88 6.04 -2.38
CA TRP A 31 3.76 5.75 -0.96
C TRP A 31 2.48 4.98 -0.62
N GLY A 32 1.71 4.55 -1.61
CA GLY A 32 0.52 3.73 -1.40
C GLY A 32 -0.76 4.52 -1.17
N HIS A 33 -0.76 5.84 -1.35
CA HIS A 33 -2.00 6.61 -1.36
C HIS A 33 -2.87 6.22 -2.52
N ARG A 34 -4.14 5.94 -2.23
CA ARG A 34 -5.15 5.85 -3.28
C ARG A 34 -5.28 7.19 -4.00
N ARG A 35 -5.31 7.12 -5.32
CA ARG A 35 -5.63 8.24 -6.20
C ARG A 35 -6.63 7.78 -7.25
N ASP A 36 -7.30 8.74 -7.87
CA ASP A 36 -8.19 8.45 -8.97
C ASP A 36 -7.39 7.81 -10.13
N PRO A 37 -7.81 6.65 -10.65
CA PRO A 37 -7.07 5.94 -11.69
C PRO A 37 -7.10 6.58 -13.08
N TYR A 38 -7.92 7.62 -13.28
CA TYR A 38 -8.09 8.30 -14.57
C TYR A 38 -7.42 9.68 -14.58
N ASP A 39 -7.50 10.42 -13.48
CA ASP A 39 -6.97 11.80 -13.40
C ASP A 39 -5.82 11.98 -12.37
N TRP A 40 -5.50 10.94 -11.61
CA TRP A 40 -4.44 10.90 -10.58
C TRP A 40 -4.60 11.91 -9.45
N THR A 41 -5.80 12.47 -9.27
CA THR A 41 -6.10 13.34 -8.13
C THR A 41 -6.36 12.52 -6.86
N TYR A 42 -6.07 13.12 -5.71
CA TYR A 42 -6.46 12.56 -4.40
C TYR A 42 -7.89 13.02 -4.10
N LYS A 43 -8.86 12.10 -4.24
CA LYS A 43 -10.25 12.38 -3.89
C LYS A 43 -10.52 11.83 -2.49
N SER A 44 -10.97 12.69 -1.58
CA SER A 44 -11.44 12.32 -0.24
C SER A 44 -12.91 11.90 -0.33
N GLU A 45 -13.20 10.90 -1.14
CA GLU A 45 -14.52 10.29 -1.21
C GLU A 45 -14.38 8.84 -0.78
N LEU A 46 -15.16 8.45 0.24
CA LEU A 46 -15.29 7.06 0.63
C LEU A 46 -15.89 6.29 -0.54
N LYS A 47 -15.06 5.47 -1.19
CA LYS A 47 -15.50 4.53 -2.21
C LYS A 47 -15.68 3.17 -1.59
N ASN A 48 -16.76 2.50 -1.96
CA ASN A 48 -16.91 1.07 -1.69
C ASN A 48 -16.09 0.31 -2.74
N TYR A 49 -14.91 -0.15 -2.34
CA TYR A 49 -14.07 -1.00 -3.18
C TYR A 49 -14.57 -2.45 -3.15
N LEU A 50 -14.34 -3.20 -4.22
CA LEU A 50 -14.67 -4.62 -4.29
C LEU A 50 -13.83 -5.45 -3.32
N SER A 51 -12.63 -4.98 -2.99
CA SER A 51 -11.73 -5.59 -2.03
C SER A 51 -11.09 -4.54 -1.14
N ASP A 52 -10.94 -4.89 0.14
CA ASP A 52 -10.20 -4.07 1.10
C ASP A 52 -8.69 -4.10 0.82
N ARG A 53 -8.19 -4.97 -0.09
CA ARG A 53 -6.76 -5.04 -0.41
C ARG A 53 -6.37 -4.11 -1.57
N GLY A 54 -5.18 -3.53 -1.47
CA GLY A 54 -4.72 -2.53 -2.43
C GLY A 54 -3.20 -2.52 -2.61
N PHE A 55 -2.56 -1.44 -2.17
CA PHE A 55 -1.11 -1.23 -2.23
C PHE A 55 -0.33 -2.41 -1.65
N THR A 56 0.61 -2.93 -2.43
CA THR A 56 1.44 -4.13 -2.13
C THR A 56 0.67 -5.36 -1.64
N GLY A 57 -0.65 -5.40 -1.88
CA GLY A 57 -1.55 -6.46 -1.45
C GLY A 57 -2.02 -6.40 0.01
N HIS A 58 -1.70 -5.32 0.73
CA HIS A 58 -2.14 -5.08 2.11
C HIS A 58 -3.59 -4.59 2.19
N GLU A 59 -4.20 -4.75 3.36
CA GLU A 59 -5.55 -4.28 3.67
C GLU A 59 -5.55 -2.77 3.91
N HIS A 60 -6.47 -2.05 3.28
CA HIS A 60 -6.67 -0.61 3.39
C HIS A 60 -7.81 -0.36 4.36
N LEU A 61 -7.55 0.46 5.36
CA LEU A 61 -8.52 0.96 6.31
C LEU A 61 -9.04 2.30 5.78
N ASP A 62 -9.80 2.25 4.68
CA ASP A 62 -10.15 3.44 3.86
C ASP A 62 -10.90 4.53 4.67
N ASN A 63 -11.60 4.17 5.75
CA ASN A 63 -12.25 5.14 6.65
C ASN A 63 -11.25 6.02 7.44
N PHE A 64 -9.98 5.62 7.49
CA PHE A 64 -8.91 6.29 8.22
C PHE A 64 -7.75 6.73 7.33
N ASP A 65 -7.80 6.45 6.03
CA ASP A 65 -6.68 6.63 5.08
C ASP A 65 -5.39 5.90 5.54
N LEU A 66 -5.53 4.76 6.22
CA LEU A 66 -4.41 3.95 6.73
C LEU A 66 -4.32 2.60 6.03
N ILE A 67 -3.15 1.97 6.09
CA ILE A 67 -2.92 0.63 5.56
C ILE A 67 -2.51 -0.30 6.70
N ASN A 68 -3.24 -1.40 6.86
CA ASN A 68 -2.87 -2.47 7.76
C ASN A 68 -1.84 -3.37 7.05
N MET A 69 -0.57 -3.23 7.41
CA MET A 69 0.53 -4.06 6.88
C MET A 69 0.79 -5.31 7.75
N ASN A 70 -0.22 -5.76 8.49
CA ASN A 70 -0.19 -6.86 9.47
C ASN A 70 0.59 -6.52 10.75
N GLY A 71 1.92 -6.41 10.70
CA GLY A 71 2.75 -6.15 11.88
C GLY A 71 2.56 -4.72 12.42
N ARG A 72 2.39 -3.76 11.51
CA ARG A 72 2.24 -2.34 11.84
C ARG A 72 1.19 -1.66 10.96
N VAL A 73 0.61 -0.59 11.50
CA VAL A 73 -0.28 0.30 10.75
C VAL A 73 0.56 1.38 10.09
N TYR A 74 0.36 1.57 8.79
CA TYR A 74 1.09 2.48 7.94
C TYR A 74 0.22 3.66 7.52
N ASP A 75 0.80 4.86 7.61
CA ASP A 75 0.22 6.09 7.12
C ASP A 75 0.88 6.46 5.79
N PRO A 76 0.17 6.31 4.65
CA PRO A 76 0.70 6.68 3.36
C PRO A 76 0.97 8.20 3.25
N TRP A 77 0.22 9.06 3.96
CA TRP A 77 0.33 10.54 3.91
C TRP A 77 1.63 11.02 4.48
N LEU A 78 2.06 10.37 5.54
CA LEU A 78 3.37 10.59 6.14
C LEU A 78 4.47 9.77 5.47
N GLY A 79 4.12 8.73 4.73
CA GLY A 79 5.05 7.75 4.18
C GLY A 79 5.72 6.90 5.27
N ARG A 80 5.05 6.68 6.41
CA ARG A 80 5.64 6.13 7.64
C ARG A 80 4.70 5.23 8.42
N PHE A 81 5.26 4.33 9.22
CA PHE A 81 4.49 3.58 10.21
C PHE A 81 4.06 4.46 11.39
N LEU A 82 2.93 4.12 12.01
CA LEU A 82 2.43 4.80 13.21
C LEU A 82 3.09 4.28 14.51
N SER A 83 3.76 3.14 14.44
CA SER A 83 4.52 2.54 15.54
C SER A 83 5.97 2.27 15.12
N PRO A 84 6.93 2.35 16.05
CA PRO A 84 8.30 1.98 15.75
C PRO A 84 8.41 0.48 15.51
N ASP A 85 9.34 0.09 14.65
CA ASP A 85 9.85 -1.27 14.53
C ASP A 85 10.42 -1.77 15.88
N ASN A 86 10.15 -3.04 16.18
CA ASN A 86 10.74 -3.70 17.35
C ASN A 86 12.21 -4.03 17.13
N TYR A 87 12.65 -4.09 15.88
CA TYR A 87 13.97 -4.51 15.47
C TYR A 87 14.77 -3.39 14.81
N VAL A 88 16.09 -3.47 14.95
CA VAL A 88 17.05 -2.74 14.11
C VAL A 88 17.74 -3.80 13.27
N GLN A 89 17.31 -3.94 12.01
CA GLN A 89 17.75 -5.04 11.14
C GLN A 89 19.26 -5.07 10.88
N SER A 90 19.92 -3.90 10.95
CA SER A 90 21.38 -3.81 10.82
C SER A 90 21.92 -2.59 11.55
N ALA A 91 22.72 -2.82 12.60
CA ALA A 91 23.34 -1.75 13.38
C ALA A 91 24.44 -0.99 12.62
N THR A 92 24.95 -1.54 11.50
CA THR A 92 25.98 -0.91 10.68
C THR A 92 25.40 -0.01 9.59
N TYR A 93 24.09 -0.02 9.40
CA TYR A 93 23.40 0.82 8.42
C TYR A 93 22.55 1.88 9.11
N SER A 94 22.97 3.15 8.99
CA SER A 94 22.38 4.25 9.75
C SER A 94 20.87 4.46 9.48
N GLN A 95 20.38 4.12 8.29
CA GLN A 95 18.95 4.20 7.97
C GLN A 95 18.09 3.28 8.83
N ASN A 96 18.61 2.13 9.28
CA ASN A 96 17.84 1.16 10.07
C ASN A 96 17.53 1.67 11.49
N PHE A 97 18.13 2.78 11.92
CA PHE A 97 17.77 3.44 13.17
C PHE A 97 16.50 4.30 13.04
N ASN A 98 16.04 4.59 11.81
CA ASN A 98 14.73 5.19 11.57
C ASN A 98 13.65 4.11 11.57
N ARG A 99 13.22 3.70 12.76
CA ARG A 99 12.26 2.59 12.96
C ARG A 99 10.82 2.89 12.51
N TYR A 100 10.57 4.04 11.89
CA TYR A 100 9.27 4.41 11.33
C TYR A 100 9.28 4.43 9.79
N SER A 101 10.45 4.27 9.14
CA SER A 101 10.49 4.29 7.68
C SER A 101 9.89 3.03 7.10
N TYR A 102 9.17 3.19 5.99
CA TYR A 102 8.77 2.10 5.13
C TYR A 102 9.80 1.89 4.03
N ALA A 103 10.14 0.63 3.72
CA ALA A 103 10.88 0.25 2.53
C ALA A 103 12.21 1.00 2.34
N LEU A 104 12.93 1.30 3.44
CA LEU A 104 14.17 2.10 3.44
C LEU A 104 14.02 3.48 2.73
N ASN A 105 12.82 4.05 2.75
CA ASN A 105 12.43 5.25 1.99
C ASN A 105 12.56 5.10 0.46
N ASN A 106 12.47 3.87 -0.07
CA ASN A 106 12.47 3.58 -1.51
C ASN A 106 11.33 2.61 -1.88
N PRO A 107 10.07 3.08 -1.79
CA PRO A 107 8.87 2.23 -1.93
C PRO A 107 8.59 1.80 -3.37
N LEU A 108 9.28 2.38 -4.36
CA LEU A 108 9.20 1.93 -5.76
C LEU A 108 10.05 0.67 -6.02
N LYS A 109 10.97 0.36 -5.12
CA LYS A 109 11.90 -0.77 -5.25
C LYS A 109 11.67 -1.84 -4.20
N TYR A 110 11.39 -1.45 -2.97
CA TYR A 110 11.24 -2.38 -1.84
C TYR A 110 9.80 -2.38 -1.32
N THR A 111 9.40 -3.51 -0.75
CA THR A 111 8.12 -3.71 -0.09
C THR A 111 8.37 -4.32 1.29
N ASP A 112 7.40 -4.15 2.19
CA ASP A 112 7.39 -4.78 3.53
C ASP A 112 6.20 -5.75 3.60
N PRO A 113 6.40 -7.07 3.34
CA PRO A 113 5.30 -8.03 3.24
C PRO A 113 4.63 -8.37 4.58
N ASP A 114 5.33 -8.23 5.70
CA ASP A 114 4.84 -8.59 7.04
C ASP A 114 4.71 -7.39 7.98
N GLY A 115 5.19 -6.22 7.57
CA GLY A 115 5.13 -5.01 8.36
C GLY A 115 6.27 -4.91 9.37
N GLU A 116 7.41 -5.58 9.17
CA GLU A 116 8.59 -5.56 10.06
C GLU A 116 9.90 -5.26 9.28
N PHE A 117 9.82 -4.83 8.01
CA PHE A 117 10.97 -4.60 7.11
C PHE A 117 11.18 -3.17 6.59
#